data_AF-A0A3D1GCI6-F1
#
_entry.id   AF-A0A3D1GCI6-F1
#
_cell.length_a   1.000
_cell.length_b   1.000
_cell.length_c   1.000
_cell.angle_alpha   90.00
_cell.angle_beta   90.00
_cell.angle_gamma   90.00
#
_symmetry.space_group_name_H-M   'P 1'
#
loop_
_entity.id
_entity.type
_entity.pdbx_description
1 polymer ?
#
loop_
_entity_poly.entity_id
_entity_poly.type
_entity_poly.pdbx_seq_one_letter_code
_entity_poly.pdbx_strand_id
1 'polypeptide(L)'
;VMVHAAAATGSRPEGTIISSPKGWYDAGDYNKYVVNSGISTYTLLFAYEQFPEFFKNQDLNIPESKNDLPDILDEALWNLEWLLTMQDEDGGVYHKLTTANFEGMVMPHEATNQRYVVMKNTGAT
;
A
#
# COMPACT_ATOMS: atom_id res chain seq x y z
N VAL A 1 -11.71 -4.86 3.67
CA VAL A 1 -10.78 -5.98 3.37
C VAL A 1 -10.92 -7.02 4.46
N MET A 2 -10.91 -8.31 4.14
CA MET A 2 -11.16 -9.38 5.10
C MET A 2 -9.85 -9.98 5.61
N VAL A 3 -9.76 -10.33 6.88
CA VAL A 3 -8.63 -11.11 7.42
C VAL A 3 -8.79 -12.56 6.97
N HIS A 4 -7.82 -13.07 6.20
CA HIS A 4 -7.77 -14.47 5.78
C HIS A 4 -7.39 -15.38 6.96
N ALA A 5 -7.77 -16.67 6.96
CA ALA A 5 -7.40 -17.64 7.99
C ALA A 5 -5.91 -17.61 8.36
N ALA A 6 -5.04 -17.50 7.35
CA ALA A 6 -3.58 -17.46 7.52
C ALA A 6 -3.06 -16.18 8.22
N ALA A 7 -3.88 -15.14 8.36
CA ALA A 7 -3.56 -13.88 9.05
C ALA A 7 -4.33 -13.71 10.37
N ALA A 8 -5.16 -14.69 10.74
CA ALA A 8 -6.03 -14.59 11.90
C ALA A 8 -5.23 -14.57 13.21
N THR A 9 -5.64 -13.71 14.12
CA THR A 9 -5.14 -13.61 15.49
C THR A 9 -6.31 -13.69 16.48
N GLY A 10 -6.01 -13.70 17.78
CA GLY A 10 -7.05 -13.61 18.81
C GLY A 10 -7.85 -12.31 18.75
N SER A 11 -7.21 -11.18 18.44
CA SER A 11 -7.86 -9.87 18.30
C SER A 11 -8.54 -9.68 16.93
N ARG A 12 -8.04 -10.36 15.89
CA ARG A 12 -8.58 -10.31 14.53
C ARG A 12 -8.79 -11.73 13.99
N PRO A 13 -9.89 -12.41 14.36
CA PRO A 13 -10.21 -13.72 13.81
C PRO A 13 -10.45 -13.66 12.30
N GLU A 14 -10.41 -14.81 11.63
CA GLU A 14 -10.79 -14.93 10.21
C GLU A 14 -12.15 -14.26 9.94
N GLY A 15 -12.26 -13.58 8.80
CA GLY A 15 -13.50 -12.90 8.43
C GLY A 15 -13.61 -11.47 8.98
N THR A 16 -12.74 -11.06 9.92
CA THR A 16 -12.71 -9.68 10.42
C THR A 16 -12.54 -8.71 9.27
N ILE A 17 -13.39 -7.68 9.22
CA ILE A 17 -13.34 -6.64 8.19
C ILE A 17 -12.51 -5.48 8.72
N ILE A 18 -11.45 -5.15 8.01
CA ILE A 18 -10.58 -3.99 8.26
C ILE A 18 -10.58 -3.02 7.07
N SER A 19 -10.27 -1.76 7.34
CA SER A 19 -10.07 -0.71 6.33
C SER A 19 -8.58 -0.64 5.95
N SER A 20 -8.30 -0.67 4.64
CA SER A 20 -6.93 -0.54 4.11
C SER A 20 -6.94 0.13 2.70
N PRO A 21 -7.43 1.38 2.60
CA PRO A 21 -7.51 2.14 1.35
C PRO A 21 -6.12 2.66 0.93
N LYS A 22 -6.09 3.50 -0.11
CA LYS A 22 -4.88 4.13 -0.68
C LYS A 22 -3.86 3.09 -1.19
N GLY A 23 -2.60 3.51 -1.34
CA GLY A 23 -1.53 2.70 -1.89
C GLY A 23 -1.66 2.48 -3.39
N TRP A 24 -0.62 1.90 -3.96
CA TRP A 24 -0.55 1.64 -5.40
C TRP A 24 -0.98 0.22 -5.73
N TYR A 25 -1.52 0.03 -6.93
CA TYR A 25 -1.50 -1.27 -7.56
C TYR A 25 -0.05 -1.63 -7.91
N ASP A 26 0.33 -2.87 -7.62
CA ASP A 26 1.73 -3.29 -7.66
C ASP A 26 2.30 -3.40 -9.07
N ALA A 27 1.46 -3.87 -10.00
CA ALA A 27 1.82 -4.06 -11.39
C ALA A 27 0.58 -4.06 -12.29
N GLY A 28 0.51 -5.00 -13.23
CA GLY A 28 -0.66 -5.17 -14.11
C GLY A 28 -1.90 -5.75 -13.41
N ASP A 29 -1.76 -6.25 -12.18
CA ASP A 29 -2.86 -6.67 -11.32
C ASP A 29 -3.21 -5.61 -10.25
N TYR A 30 -4.36 -5.77 -9.62
CA TYR A 30 -4.89 -4.79 -8.65
C TYR A 30 -4.53 -5.10 -7.19
N ASN A 31 -3.61 -6.03 -6.92
CA ASN A 31 -3.18 -6.34 -5.56
C ASN A 31 -2.09 -5.37 -5.09
N LYS A 32 -1.86 -5.34 -3.77
CA LYS A 32 -0.88 -4.44 -3.13
C LYS A 32 0.03 -5.26 -2.21
N TYR A 33 1.35 -5.10 -2.32
CA TYR A 33 2.33 -5.98 -1.67
C TYR A 33 3.32 -5.17 -0.85
N VAL A 34 3.36 -5.41 0.47
CA VAL A 34 4.13 -4.58 1.40
C VAL A 34 5.62 -4.59 1.08
N VAL A 35 6.19 -5.75 0.74
CA VAL A 35 7.63 -5.88 0.47
C VAL A 35 8.06 -5.03 -0.74
N ASN A 36 7.34 -5.16 -1.86
CA ASN A 36 7.67 -4.40 -3.08
C ASN A 36 7.39 -2.90 -2.87
N SER A 37 6.24 -2.58 -2.30
CA SER A 37 5.87 -1.21 -1.95
C SER A 37 6.86 -0.54 -0.98
N GLY A 38 7.42 -1.27 -0.03
CA GLY A 38 8.39 -0.75 0.94
C GLY A 38 9.66 -0.25 0.26
N ILE A 39 10.25 -1.06 -0.63
CA ILE A 39 11.45 -0.62 -1.37
C ILE A 39 11.14 0.49 -2.37
N SER A 40 9.99 0.47 -3.04
CA SER A 40 9.55 1.54 -3.95
C SER A 40 9.39 2.87 -3.21
N THR A 41 8.67 2.88 -2.08
CA THR A 41 8.51 4.06 -1.24
C THR A 41 9.85 4.57 -0.72
N TYR A 42 10.71 3.69 -0.19
CA TYR A 42 12.06 4.09 0.25
C TYR A 42 12.86 4.75 -0.87
N THR A 43 12.78 4.21 -2.10
CA THR A 43 13.53 4.75 -3.24
C THR A 43 13.08 6.18 -3.57
N LEU A 44 11.79 6.50 -3.47
CA LEU A 44 11.29 7.87 -3.67
C LEU A 44 11.77 8.82 -2.56
N LEU A 45 11.68 8.39 -1.30
CA LEU A 45 12.15 9.19 -0.16
C LEU A 45 13.66 9.45 -0.24
N PHE A 46 14.43 8.41 -0.60
CA PHE A 46 15.87 8.53 -0.79
C PHE A 46 16.21 9.44 -1.97
N ALA A 47 15.47 9.35 -3.08
CA ALA A 47 15.67 10.26 -4.21
C ALA A 47 15.44 11.73 -3.82
N TYR A 48 14.40 12.01 -3.04
CA TYR A 48 14.17 13.34 -2.49
C TYR A 48 15.32 13.81 -1.58
N GLU A 49 15.80 12.94 -0.68
CA GLU A 49 16.93 13.25 0.22
C GLU A 49 18.20 13.59 -0.57
N GLN A 50 18.49 12.85 -1.65
CA GLN A 50 19.68 13.07 -2.47
C GLN A 50 19.57 14.31 -3.39
N PHE A 51 18.38 14.63 -3.87
CA PHE A 51 18.17 15.69 -4.87
C PHE A 51 17.02 16.66 -4.51
N PRO A 52 17.00 17.26 -3.31
CA PRO A 52 15.83 17.98 -2.82
C PRO A 52 15.48 19.20 -3.68
N GLU A 53 16.48 19.93 -4.19
CA GLU A 53 16.23 21.12 -5.04
C GLU A 53 15.61 20.75 -6.39
N PHE A 54 15.89 19.57 -6.94
CA PHE A 54 15.24 19.11 -8.16
C PHE A 54 13.75 18.86 -7.89
N PHE A 55 13.45 18.10 -6.84
CA PHE A 55 12.10 17.68 -6.51
C PHE A 55 11.21 18.80 -5.96
N LYS A 56 11.78 19.80 -5.27
CA LYS A 56 11.04 21.02 -4.86
C LYS A 56 10.51 21.83 -6.04
N ASN A 57 11.15 21.73 -7.19
CA ASN A 57 10.75 22.43 -8.42
C ASN A 57 9.99 21.54 -9.41
N GLN A 58 9.82 20.25 -9.08
CA GLN A 58 9.07 19.31 -9.91
C GLN A 58 7.57 19.52 -9.68
N ASP A 59 6.80 19.57 -10.76
CA ASP A 59 5.34 19.57 -10.75
C ASP A 59 4.86 18.36 -11.57
N LEU A 60 4.22 17.42 -10.90
CA LEU A 60 3.66 16.19 -11.47
C LEU A 60 2.20 16.35 -11.89
N ASN A 61 1.57 17.50 -11.63
CA ASN A 61 0.15 17.77 -11.85
C ASN A 61 -0.75 16.70 -11.21
N ILE A 62 -0.49 16.39 -9.94
CA ILE A 62 -1.31 15.54 -9.07
C ILE A 62 -2.28 16.40 -8.24
N PRO A 63 -3.30 15.83 -7.60
CA PRO A 63 -4.24 16.58 -6.76
C PRO A 63 -3.56 17.45 -5.68
N GLU A 64 -2.41 17.00 -5.19
CA GLU A 64 -1.64 17.60 -4.12
C GLU A 64 -0.69 18.72 -4.59
N SER A 65 -0.41 18.90 -5.89
CA SER A 65 0.63 19.82 -6.43
C SER A 65 0.47 21.32 -6.10
N LYS A 66 -0.55 21.68 -5.31
CA LYS A 66 -0.81 23.04 -4.82
C LYS A 66 -0.64 23.18 -3.32
N ASN A 67 -0.19 22.13 -2.64
CA ASN A 67 0.13 22.17 -1.21
C ASN A 67 1.59 22.64 -1.01
N ASP A 68 2.09 22.55 0.22
CA ASP A 68 3.45 22.97 0.59
C ASP A 68 4.48 21.83 0.52
N LEU A 69 4.08 20.63 0.10
CA LEU A 69 4.93 19.44 0.04
C LEU A 69 5.38 19.20 -1.43
N PRO A 70 6.65 18.84 -1.67
CA PRO A 70 7.08 18.40 -2.99
C PRO A 70 6.31 17.16 -3.45
N ASP A 71 5.81 17.15 -4.69
CA ASP A 71 4.94 16.09 -5.22
C ASP A 71 5.47 14.65 -5.04
N ILE A 72 6.79 14.44 -5.11
CA ILE A 72 7.39 13.12 -4.86
C ILE A 72 7.12 12.61 -3.43
N LEU A 73 7.07 13.52 -2.46
CA LEU A 73 6.77 13.19 -1.07
C LEU A 73 5.27 12.99 -0.87
N ASP A 74 4.40 13.72 -1.58
CA ASP A 74 2.96 13.45 -1.58
C ASP A 74 2.66 12.05 -2.13
N GLU A 75 3.28 11.69 -3.26
CA GLU A 75 3.11 10.36 -3.85
C GLU A 75 3.66 9.27 -2.91
N ALA A 76 4.83 9.49 -2.29
CA ALA A 76 5.35 8.56 -1.29
C ALA A 76 4.42 8.45 -0.07
N LEU A 77 3.82 9.55 0.37
CA LEU A 77 2.87 9.61 1.48
C LEU A 77 1.59 8.81 1.19
N TRP A 78 1.06 8.89 -0.04
CA TRP A 78 -0.09 8.11 -0.48
C TRP A 78 0.07 6.60 -0.21
N ASN A 79 1.29 6.09 -0.44
CA ASN A 79 1.59 4.69 -0.19
C ASN A 79 1.98 4.39 1.27
N LEU A 80 2.69 5.31 1.95
CA LEU A 80 2.97 5.18 3.39
C LEU A 80 1.69 5.08 4.21
N GLU A 81 0.67 5.87 3.89
CA GLU A 81 -0.62 5.80 4.57
C GLU A 81 -1.29 4.43 4.39
N TRP A 82 -1.12 3.79 3.23
CA TRP A 82 -1.56 2.40 3.07
C TRP A 82 -0.71 1.43 3.89
N LEU A 83 0.62 1.55 3.87
CA LEU A 83 1.53 0.69 4.66
C LEU A 83 1.19 0.74 6.15
N LEU A 84 0.82 1.92 6.69
CA LEU A 84 0.36 2.07 8.08
C LEU A 84 -0.88 1.22 8.40
N THR A 85 -1.79 1.03 7.44
CA THR A 85 -2.98 0.17 7.63
C THR A 85 -2.67 -1.33 7.57
N MET A 86 -1.48 -1.70 7.11
CA MET A 86 -1.05 -3.10 7.00
C MET A 86 -0.39 -3.64 8.29
N GLN A 87 -0.09 -2.76 9.25
CA GLN A 87 0.39 -3.15 10.58
C GLN A 87 -0.79 -3.56 11.47
N ASP A 88 -0.62 -4.67 12.19
CA ASP A 88 -1.58 -5.12 13.20
C ASP A 88 -1.18 -4.63 14.60
N GLU A 89 -2.05 -4.83 15.59
CA GLU A 89 -1.87 -4.34 16.96
C GLU A 89 -0.66 -4.95 17.69
N ASP A 90 -0.18 -6.11 17.25
CA ASP A 90 1.04 -6.75 17.74
C ASP A 90 2.33 -6.23 17.08
N GLY A 91 2.21 -5.24 16.18
CA GLY A 91 3.31 -4.66 15.43
C GLY A 91 3.71 -5.45 14.17
N GLY A 92 3.21 -6.67 14.00
CA GLY A 92 3.47 -7.48 12.81
C GLY A 92 2.69 -6.97 11.60
N VAL A 93 3.29 -7.07 10.41
CA VAL A 93 2.73 -6.48 9.18
C VAL A 93 2.26 -7.58 8.23
N TYR A 94 1.02 -7.45 7.74
CA TYR A 94 0.46 -8.37 6.74
C TYR A 94 1.26 -8.31 5.44
N HIS A 95 1.59 -9.45 4.84
CA HIS A 95 2.49 -9.48 3.68
C HIS A 95 1.92 -8.76 2.45
N LYS A 96 0.61 -8.91 2.19
CA LYS A 96 -0.06 -8.31 1.04
C LYS A 96 -1.57 -8.19 1.26
N LEU A 97 -2.18 -7.33 0.46
CA LEU A 97 -3.61 -7.16 0.32
C LEU A 97 -4.00 -7.62 -1.09
N THR A 98 -4.71 -8.74 -1.18
CA THR A 98 -4.91 -9.50 -2.44
C THR A 98 -6.33 -10.00 -2.59
N THR A 99 -6.80 -10.23 -3.81
CA THR A 99 -7.91 -11.17 -4.07
C THR A 99 -7.43 -12.62 -3.98
N ALA A 100 -8.35 -13.57 -3.85
CA ALA A 100 -8.01 -15.00 -3.77
C ALA A 100 -7.40 -15.53 -5.08
N ASN A 101 -7.87 -15.02 -6.22
CA ASN A 101 -7.31 -15.24 -7.55
C ASN A 101 -7.14 -13.88 -8.22
N PHE A 102 -6.21 -13.77 -9.18
CA PHE A 102 -6.10 -12.54 -9.97
C PHE A 102 -7.43 -12.20 -10.64
N GLU A 103 -7.73 -10.91 -10.65
CA GLU A 103 -8.84 -10.38 -11.43
C GLU A 103 -8.60 -10.60 -12.92
N GLY A 104 -9.68 -10.63 -13.69
CA GLY A 104 -9.58 -10.65 -15.15
C GLY A 104 -9.07 -9.32 -15.72
N MET A 105 -9.04 -9.22 -17.04
CA MET A 105 -8.75 -7.97 -17.76
C MET A 105 -9.98 -7.05 -17.74
N VAL A 106 -10.30 -6.51 -16.58
CA VAL A 106 -11.43 -5.58 -16.33
C VAL A 106 -10.90 -4.29 -15.75
N MET A 107 -11.67 -3.20 -15.78
CA MET A 107 -11.22 -1.96 -15.13
C MET A 107 -11.24 -2.09 -13.60
N PRO A 108 -10.44 -1.31 -12.85
CA PRO A 108 -10.33 -1.48 -11.40
C PRO A 108 -11.64 -1.31 -10.63
N HIS A 109 -12.59 -0.51 -11.16
CA HIS A 109 -13.91 -0.32 -10.54
C HIS A 109 -14.86 -1.51 -10.79
N GLU A 110 -14.54 -2.40 -11.73
CA GLU A 110 -15.27 -3.62 -12.05
C GLU A 110 -14.65 -4.85 -11.35
N ALA A 111 -13.42 -4.73 -10.85
CA ALA A 111 -12.74 -5.72 -10.04
C ALA A 111 -13.32 -5.79 -8.62
N THR A 112 -14.48 -6.43 -8.48
CA THR A 112 -15.27 -6.44 -7.25
C THR A 112 -15.06 -7.69 -6.39
N ASN A 113 -14.08 -8.56 -6.67
CA ASN A 113 -13.88 -9.75 -5.85
C ASN A 113 -13.43 -9.38 -4.43
N GLN A 114 -13.77 -10.27 -3.48
CA GLN A 114 -13.38 -10.08 -2.08
C GLN A 114 -11.86 -9.98 -1.96
N ARG A 115 -11.41 -8.91 -1.31
CA ARG A 115 -9.99 -8.66 -1.01
C ARG A 115 -9.67 -9.07 0.42
N TYR A 116 -8.46 -9.58 0.62
CA TYR A 116 -7.96 -10.13 1.86
C TYR A 116 -6.62 -9.53 2.24
N VAL A 117 -6.37 -9.36 3.54
CA VAL A 117 -5.00 -9.36 4.07
C VAL A 117 -4.60 -10.79 4.42
N VAL A 118 -3.34 -11.14 4.14
CA VAL A 118 -2.81 -12.49 4.36
C VAL A 118 -1.65 -12.50 5.36
N MET A 119 -1.13 -13.69 5.66
CA MET A 119 -0.14 -13.97 6.71
C MET A 119 0.92 -12.86 6.87
N LYS A 120 1.20 -12.51 8.12
CA LYS A 120 2.29 -11.60 8.48
C LYS A 120 3.64 -12.26 8.24
N ASN A 121 4.65 -11.49 7.83
CA ASN A 121 6.01 -12.02 7.77
C ASN A 121 7.06 -10.95 8.07
N THR A 122 8.27 -11.42 8.38
CA THR A 122 9.41 -10.59 8.78
C THR A 122 10.01 -9.77 7.63
N GLY A 123 9.67 -10.07 6.37
CA GLY A 123 10.07 -9.21 5.26
C GLY A 123 9.17 -7.98 5.12
N ALA A 124 7.92 -8.10 5.57
CA ALA A 124 6.95 -7.00 5.59
C ALA A 124 6.99 -6.19 6.89
N THR A 125 7.45 -6.79 8.00
CA THR A 125 7.57 -6.16 9.32
C THR A 125 8.91 -5.47 9.46
#